data_AF-A0A3Q9KFQ9-F1
#
_entry.id   AF-A0A3Q9KFQ9-F1
#
_cell.length_a   1.000
_cell.length_b   1.000
_cell.length_c   1.000
_cell.angle_alpha   90.00
_cell.angle_beta   90.00
_cell.angle_gamma   90.00
#
_symmetry.space_group_name_H-M   'P 1'
#
loop_
_entity.id
_entity.type
_entity.pdbx_description
1 polymer ?
#
loop_
_entity_poly.entity_id
_entity_poly.type
_entity_poly.pdbx_seq_one_letter_code
_entity_poly.pdbx_strand_id
1 'polypeptide(L)'
;MATLFLVGGIATATPASAAGGNYSCRNWKQTVATWSASCTIKSGQARAVTDCSNGKTIYGAWTGRGTWRFGGNCGKYFIVAQDTQGRS
;
A
#
# COMPACT_ATOMS: atom_id res chain seq x y z
N MET A 1 -4.78 29.59 2.86
CA MET A 1 -5.42 29.50 1.53
C MET A 1 -4.78 28.33 0.81
N ALA A 2 -5.51 27.23 0.60
CA ALA A 2 -4.99 26.03 -0.06
C ALA A 2 -5.57 25.97 -1.48
N THR A 3 -4.73 26.27 -2.47
CA THR A 3 -5.10 26.22 -3.89
C THR A 3 -4.83 24.81 -4.41
N LEU A 4 -5.90 24.08 -4.72
CA LEU A 4 -5.87 22.81 -5.43
C LEU A 4 -5.59 23.07 -6.92
N PHE A 5 -4.39 22.74 -7.38
CA PHE A 5 -4.11 22.58 -8.82
C PHE A 5 -4.21 21.09 -9.16
N LEU A 6 -5.32 20.71 -9.80
CA LEU A 6 -5.41 19.46 -10.56
C LEU A 6 -4.62 19.62 -11.87
N VAL A 7 -3.33 19.30 -11.84
CA VAL A 7 -2.55 19.08 -13.05
C VAL A 7 -2.53 17.58 -13.32
N GLY A 8 -3.04 17.21 -14.50
CA GLY A 8 -2.93 15.88 -15.07
C GLY A 8 -1.47 15.44 -15.11
N GLY A 9 -1.17 14.47 -14.27
CA GLY A 9 0.05 13.68 -14.31
C GLY A 9 -0.34 12.34 -13.71
N ILE A 10 -0.11 11.26 -14.46
CA ILE A 10 -0.17 9.89 -13.95
C ILE A 10 0.70 9.81 -12.70
N ALA A 11 0.10 10.04 -11.54
CA ALA A 11 0.72 9.82 -10.26
C ALA A 11 0.98 8.32 -10.18
N THR A 12 2.19 7.91 -10.54
CA THR A 12 2.70 6.63 -10.07
C THR A 12 2.76 6.79 -8.56
N ALA A 13 1.72 6.34 -7.86
CA ALA A 13 1.72 6.37 -6.41
C ALA A 13 2.89 5.52 -5.95
N THR A 14 4.00 6.19 -5.63
CA THR A 14 5.05 5.62 -4.80
C THR A 14 4.34 5.03 -3.60
N PRO A 15 4.52 3.74 -3.31
CA PRO A 15 3.89 3.12 -2.17
C PRO A 15 4.23 3.95 -0.95
N ALA A 16 3.21 4.49 -0.29
CA ALA A 16 3.39 5.15 0.99
C ALA A 16 3.80 4.05 1.97
N SER A 17 5.11 3.86 2.05
CA SER A 17 5.76 3.15 3.13
C SER A 17 5.66 4.06 4.35
N ALA A 18 4.45 4.20 4.90
CA ALA A 18 4.24 4.83 6.18
C ALA A 18 4.85 3.91 7.24
N ALA A 19 6.18 3.88 7.33
CA ALA A 19 6.94 3.16 8.35
C ALA A 19 6.64 3.76 9.74
N GLY A 20 5.39 3.64 10.21
CA GLY A 20 5.07 3.73 11.62
C GLY A 20 5.88 2.64 12.29
N GLY A 21 6.72 3.00 13.25
CA GLY A 21 7.87 2.21 13.74
C GLY A 21 7.62 0.73 14.12
N ASN A 22 6.37 0.30 14.13
CA ASN A 22 5.88 -1.06 14.33
C ASN A 22 6.11 -2.00 13.14
N TYR A 23 6.29 -1.50 11.91
CA TYR A 23 6.57 -2.34 10.73
C TYR A 23 7.52 -1.66 9.73
N SER A 24 8.21 -2.46 8.92
CA SER A 24 9.18 -2.01 7.92
C SER A 24 9.00 -2.80 6.63
N CYS A 25 8.66 -2.11 5.54
CA CYS A 25 8.47 -2.72 4.22
C CYS A 25 9.66 -2.46 3.29
N ARG A 26 10.06 -3.49 2.56
CA ARG A 26 11.19 -3.49 1.62
C ARG A 26 10.80 -4.26 0.36
N ASN A 27 11.64 -4.15 -0.67
CA ASN A 27 11.50 -4.91 -1.93
C ASN A 27 10.14 -4.69 -2.60
N TRP A 28 9.75 -3.42 -2.72
CA TRP A 28 8.52 -3.01 -3.39
C TRP A 28 8.61 -3.33 -4.88
N LYS A 29 7.63 -4.09 -5.37
CA LYS A 29 7.45 -4.43 -6.77
C LYS A 29 6.04 -4.02 -7.15
N GLN A 30 5.91 -3.20 -8.18
CA GLN A 30 4.63 -2.72 -8.67
C GLN A 30 4.54 -2.89 -10.18
N THR A 31 3.39 -3.36 -10.61
CA THR A 31 2.91 -3.41 -11.98
C THR A 31 1.65 -2.56 -12.06
N VAL A 32 1.12 -2.32 -13.26
CA VAL A 32 -0.08 -1.51 -13.46
C VAL A 32 -1.25 -1.91 -12.55
N ALA A 33 -1.52 -3.20 -12.37
CA ALA A 33 -2.66 -3.71 -11.61
C ALA A 33 -2.30 -4.45 -10.31
N THR A 34 -1.02 -4.72 -10.07
CA THR A 34 -0.58 -5.54 -8.94
C THR A 34 0.63 -4.95 -8.25
N TRP A 35 0.73 -5.16 -6.94
CA TRP A 35 1.93 -4.82 -6.20
C TRP A 35 2.24 -5.85 -5.14
N SER A 36 3.50 -5.92 -4.74
CA SER A 36 3.95 -6.73 -3.63
C SER A 36 5.14 -6.06 -2.94
N ALA A 37 5.18 -6.17 -1.62
CA ALA A 37 6.31 -5.77 -0.79
C ALA A 37 6.54 -6.81 0.31
N SER A 38 7.79 -6.93 0.75
CA SER A 38 8.12 -7.72 1.93
C SER A 38 8.11 -6.82 3.16
N CYS A 39 7.14 -7.01 4.04
CA CYS A 39 6.95 -6.21 5.25
C CYS A 39 7.29 -7.03 6.48
N THR A 40 8.24 -6.55 7.28
CA THR A 40 8.59 -7.11 8.58
C THR A 40 7.92 -6.29 9.68
N ILE A 41 7.03 -6.94 10.42
CA ILE A 41 6.30 -6.36 11.54
C ILE A 41 7.12 -6.65 12.80
N LYS A 42 7.58 -5.59 13.46
CA LYS A 42 8.37 -5.63 14.70
C LYS A 42 7.47 -5.75 15.93
N SER A 43 6.32 -5.09 15.91
CA SER A 43 5.35 -5.05 17.01
C SER A 43 3.93 -4.79 16.48
N GLY A 44 2.90 -5.19 17.24
CA GLY A 44 1.50 -5.01 16.85
C GLY A 44 1.09 -5.85 15.63
N GLN A 45 0.20 -5.28 14.82
CA GLN A 45 -0.28 -5.88 13.57
C GLN A 45 -0.19 -4.89 12.42
N ALA A 46 0.01 -5.38 11.20
CA ALA A 46 -0.06 -4.57 10.00
C ALA A 46 -0.88 -5.27 8.92
N ARG A 47 -1.40 -4.50 7.96
CA ARG A 47 -2.09 -5.03 6.77
C ARG A 47 -1.75 -4.22 5.53
N ALA A 48 -1.85 -4.87 4.37
CA ALA A 48 -1.77 -4.21 3.07
C ALA A 48 -3.07 -3.44 2.78
N VAL A 49 -2.96 -2.28 2.14
CA VAL A 49 -4.08 -1.48 1.63
C VAL A 49 -3.80 -1.15 0.17
N THR A 50 -4.79 -1.36 -0.70
CA THR A 50 -4.64 -1.14 -2.14
C THR A 50 -5.86 -0.41 -2.67
N ASP A 51 -5.65 0.76 -3.25
CA ASP A 51 -6.70 1.55 -3.88
C ASP A 51 -6.65 1.38 -5.39
N CYS A 52 -7.75 0.90 -5.95
CA CYS A 52 -7.88 0.64 -7.37
C CYS A 52 -8.60 1.79 -8.08
N SER A 53 -8.31 1.99 -9.37
CA SER A 53 -8.87 3.08 -10.18
C SER A 53 -10.38 3.04 -10.36
N ASN A 54 -11.04 1.92 -10.06
CA ASN A 54 -12.49 1.82 -10.05
C ASN A 54 -13.14 2.31 -8.74
N GLY A 55 -12.37 2.90 -7.82
CA GLY A 55 -12.83 3.34 -6.51
C GLY A 55 -12.93 2.22 -5.47
N LYS A 56 -12.44 1.00 -5.78
CA LYS A 56 -12.42 -0.11 -4.83
C LYS A 56 -11.11 -0.11 -4.03
N THR A 57 -11.22 -0.13 -2.71
CA THR A 57 -10.09 -0.40 -1.82
C THR A 57 -10.08 -1.87 -1.40
N ILE A 58 -8.96 -2.54 -1.59
CA ILE A 58 -8.70 -3.91 -1.16
C ILE A 58 -7.84 -3.87 0.10
N TYR A 59 -8.32 -4.52 1.14
CA TYR A 59 -7.60 -4.66 2.40
C TYR A 59 -7.05 -6.08 2.53
N GLY A 60 -5.76 -6.19 2.81
CA GLY A 60 -5.13 -7.44 3.22
C GLY A 60 -5.56 -7.83 4.64
N ALA A 61 -5.26 -9.09 5.00
CA ALA A 61 -5.42 -9.55 6.36
C ALA A 61 -4.47 -8.82 7.31
N TRP A 62 -4.92 -8.61 8.55
CA TRP A 62 -4.05 -8.15 9.64
C TRP A 62 -3.10 -9.28 10.02
N THR A 63 -1.81 -9.10 9.77
CA THR A 63 -0.78 -10.04 10.19
C THR A 63 -0.04 -9.49 11.40
N GLY A 64 0.36 -10.38 12.30
CA GLY A 64 1.13 -10.04 13.51
C GLY A 64 2.63 -10.04 13.27
N ARG A 65 3.39 -9.99 14.36
CA ARG A 65 4.86 -9.97 14.34
C ARG A 65 5.44 -11.06 13.43
N GLY A 66 6.37 -10.68 12.56
CA GLY A 66 6.97 -11.56 11.57
C GLY A 66 7.17 -10.89 10.22
N THR A 67 7.75 -11.62 9.27
CA THR A 67 7.93 -11.16 7.90
C THR A 67 6.82 -11.72 7.02
N TRP A 68 6.09 -10.81 6.38
CA TRP A 68 4.94 -11.12 5.54
C TRP A 68 5.10 -10.48 4.18
N ARG A 69 4.53 -11.11 3.16
CA ARG A 69 4.42 -10.50 1.84
C ARG A 69 3.10 -9.76 1.76
N PHE A 70 3.20 -8.44 1.72
CA PHE A 70 2.07 -7.56 1.50
C PHE A 70 1.91 -7.36 -0.01
N GLY A 71 0.69 -7.08 -0.43
CA GLY A 71 0.38 -6.90 -1.83
C GLY A 71 -1.11 -6.78 -2.06
N GLY A 72 -1.43 -6.41 -3.30
CA GLY A 72 -2.78 -6.25 -3.77
C GLY A 72 -2.89 -6.49 -5.26
N ASN A 73 -4.10 -6.82 -5.71
CA ASN A 73 -4.41 -7.06 -7.10
C ASN A 73 -5.75 -6.39 -7.46
N CYS A 74 -5.67 -5.37 -8.32
CA CYS A 74 -6.81 -4.63 -8.86
C CYS A 74 -7.43 -5.28 -10.11
N GLY A 75 -6.92 -6.44 -10.53
CA GLY A 75 -7.41 -7.22 -11.66
C GLY A 75 -7.18 -6.49 -12.99
N LYS A 76 -8.27 -6.05 -13.61
CA LYS A 76 -8.24 -5.28 -14.87
C LYS A 76 -8.01 -3.79 -14.69
N TYR A 77 -8.08 -3.30 -13.45
CA TYR A 77 -7.90 -1.87 -13.14
C TYR A 77 -6.47 -1.62 -12.67
N PHE A 78 -5.99 -0.39 -12.85
CA PHE A 78 -4.69 0.00 -12.35
C PHE A 78 -4.75 0.44 -10.87
N ILE A 79 -3.63 0.30 -10.18
CA ILE A 79 -3.44 0.75 -8.80
C ILE A 79 -3.32 2.27 -8.81
N VAL A 80 -4.18 2.93 -8.06
CA VAL A 80 -4.12 4.39 -7.84
C VAL A 80 -3.25 4.70 -6.65
N ALA A 81 -3.38 3.95 -5.57
CA ALA A 81 -2.55 4.09 -4.39
C ALA A 81 -2.38 2.74 -3.70
N GLN A 82 -1.33 2.63 -2.90
CA GLN A 82 -1.02 1.44 -2.15
C GLN A 82 -0.33 1.88 -0.86
N ASP A 83 -0.80 1.31 0.23
CA ASP A 83 -0.44 1.73 1.57
C ASP A 83 -0.27 0.51 2.46
N THR A 84 0.39 0.73 3.58
CA THR A 84 0.40 -0.25 4.65
C THR A 84 -0.20 0.40 5.89
N GLN A 85 -1.09 -0.31 6.57
CA GLN A 85 -1.71 0.19 7.78
C GLN A 85 -1.21 -0.63 8.95
N GLY A 86 -0.60 0.05 9.92
CA GLY A 86 -0.22 -0.54 11.20
C GLY A 86 -1.27 -0.25 12.27
N ARG A 87 -1.44 -1.19 13.21
CA ARG A 87 -2.12 -0.96 14.48
C ARG A 87 -1.29 -1.55 15.62
N SER A 88 -1.18 -0.79 16.71
CA SER A 88 -0.51 -1.17 17.96
C SER A 88 -1.48 -1.85 18.91
#